data_AF-A0AAJ1JIM0-F1
#
_entry.id   AF-A0AAJ1JIM0-F1
#
_cell.length_a   1.000
_cell.length_b   1.000
_cell.length_c   1.000
_cell.angle_alpha   90.00
_cell.angle_beta   90.00
_cell.angle_gamma   90.00
#
_symmetry.space_group_name_H-M   'P 1'
#
loop_
_entity.id
_entity.type
_entity.pdbx_description
1 polymer ?
#
loop_
_entity_poly.entity_id
_entity_poly.type
_entity_poly.pdbx_seq_one_letter_code
_entity_poly.pdbx_strand_id
1 'polypeptide(L)'
;MIDKLYCLQSDITNYSSFIQDYPDGEESIMGRSRDQKWRRFGDNYVGIILELHPNDFGNKNYKFDFSSFLSPFMVFSEGALVSLSDILSSRGQILPVKTESKRKKFVGYYPTNPLSECFDRKNSVYREYPNGLMIEKPVLIKSNIT
;
A
#
# COMPACT_ATOMS: atom_id res chain seq x y z
N MET A 1 -9.93 0.79 -27.16
CA MET A 1 -10.23 1.38 -25.83
C MET A 1 -8.91 1.93 -25.28
N ILE A 2 -8.88 3.14 -24.72
CA ILE A 2 -7.67 3.65 -24.06
C ILE A 2 -7.73 3.17 -22.61
N ASP A 3 -6.89 2.20 -22.27
CA ASP A 3 -6.72 1.76 -20.88
C ASP A 3 -6.11 2.93 -20.10
N LYS A 4 -6.89 3.51 -19.19
CA LYS A 4 -6.44 4.56 -18.30
C LYS A 4 -5.78 3.91 -17.10
N LEU A 5 -4.55 4.32 -16.80
CA LEU A 5 -3.86 3.91 -15.58
C LEU A 5 -4.09 4.96 -14.50
N TYR A 6 -4.35 4.48 -13.28
CA TYR A 6 -4.55 5.33 -12.11
C TYR A 6 -3.55 4.94 -11.02
N CYS A 7 -3.12 5.94 -10.24
CA CYS A 7 -2.43 5.70 -8.99
C CYS A 7 -3.47 5.50 -7.89
N LEU A 8 -3.40 4.38 -7.19
CA LEU A 8 -4.26 4.12 -6.04
C LEU A 8 -3.64 4.78 -4.80
N GLN A 9 -4.30 5.81 -4.28
CA GLN A 9 -3.83 6.60 -3.14
C GLN A 9 -4.98 6.94 -2.20
N SER A 10 -4.72 6.93 -0.89
CA SER A 10 -5.70 7.38 0.09
C SER A 10 -5.91 8.88 0.06
N ASP A 11 -7.18 9.27 0.19
CA ASP A 11 -7.58 10.66 0.47
C ASP A 11 -7.48 10.92 1.97
N ILE A 12 -6.27 11.29 2.42
CA ILE A 12 -5.97 11.60 3.83
C ILE A 12 -6.54 12.95 4.27
N THR A 13 -6.93 13.80 3.32
CA THR A 13 -7.52 15.10 3.61
C THR A 13 -8.93 14.91 4.15
N ASN A 14 -9.75 14.09 3.47
CA ASN A 14 -11.13 13.88 3.88
C ASN A 14 -11.30 12.69 4.84
N TYR A 15 -10.40 11.71 4.81
CA TYR A 15 -10.52 10.48 5.62
C TYR A 15 -9.32 10.24 6.52
N SER A 16 -9.59 9.58 7.65
CA SER A 16 -8.55 9.10 8.55
C SER A 16 -7.66 8.05 7.86
N SER A 17 -6.47 7.83 8.41
CA SER A 17 -5.52 6.83 7.91
C SER A 17 -4.98 5.95 9.04
N PHE A 18 -4.29 4.87 8.68
CA PHE A 18 -3.62 4.02 9.67
C PHE A 18 -2.14 4.36 9.77
N ILE A 19 -1.66 4.43 11.00
CA ILE A 19 -0.24 4.33 11.33
C ILE A 19 0.00 3.02 12.08
N GLN A 20 1.22 2.51 12.03
CA GLN A 20 1.59 1.36 12.84
C GLN A 20 1.98 1.84 14.25
N ASP A 21 1.48 1.14 15.25
CA ASP A 21 2.03 1.16 16.60
C ASP A 21 3.09 0.05 16.72
N TYR A 22 4.33 0.43 17.03
CA TYR A 22 5.47 -0.48 17.13
C TYR A 22 6.51 0.03 18.13
N PRO A 23 7.24 -0.89 18.81
CA PRO A 23 8.24 -0.51 19.80
C PRO A 23 9.42 0.27 19.22
N ASP A 24 10.03 1.11 20.05
CA ASP A 24 11.28 1.78 19.72
C ASP A 24 12.39 0.76 19.38
N GLY A 25 13.10 1.01 18.28
CA GLY A 25 14.17 0.14 17.80
C GLY A 25 13.72 -1.01 16.89
N GLU A 26 12.42 -1.23 16.72
CA GLU A 26 11.91 -2.13 15.69
C GLU A 26 11.71 -1.42 14.34
N GLU A 27 11.87 -2.17 13.25
CA GLU A 27 11.60 -1.65 11.93
C GLU A 27 10.08 -1.65 11.64
N SER A 28 9.57 -0.49 11.22
CA SER A 28 8.18 -0.36 10.80
C SER A 28 7.84 -1.31 9.64
N ILE A 29 6.54 -1.59 9.45
CA ILE A 29 6.03 -2.35 8.32
C ILE A 29 6.40 -1.71 6.99
N MET A 30 6.50 -0.38 6.93
CA MET A 30 6.93 0.34 5.73
C MET A 30 8.36 -0.06 5.32
N GLY A 31 9.27 -0.12 6.29
CA GLY A 31 10.65 -0.57 6.09
C GLY A 31 10.70 -2.05 5.73
N ARG A 32 10.10 -2.90 6.56
CA ARG A 32 10.03 -4.36 6.35
C ARG A 32 9.42 -4.73 5.00
N SER A 33 8.40 -4.01 4.54
CA SER A 33 7.78 -4.20 3.22
C SER A 33 8.68 -3.75 2.07
N ARG A 34 9.48 -2.68 2.22
CA ARG A 34 10.48 -2.32 1.20
C ARG A 34 11.56 -3.40 1.08
N ASP A 35 11.98 -3.93 2.22
CA ASP A 35 13.01 -4.98 2.28
C ASP A 35 12.55 -6.31 1.70
N GLN A 36 11.24 -6.57 1.66
CA GLN A 36 10.70 -7.74 0.95
C GLN A 36 10.98 -7.71 -0.56
N LYS A 37 11.24 -6.55 -1.18
CA LYS A 37 11.49 -6.43 -2.63
C LYS A 37 10.44 -7.15 -3.46
N TRP A 38 9.17 -6.92 -3.11
CA TRP A 38 7.99 -7.55 -3.73
C TRP A 38 7.89 -9.07 -3.56
N ARG A 39 8.67 -9.69 -2.68
CA ARG A 39 8.50 -11.10 -2.31
C ARG A 39 7.47 -11.24 -1.20
N ARG A 40 6.83 -12.40 -1.13
CA ARG A 40 5.87 -12.70 -0.05
C ARG A 40 6.59 -12.62 1.30
N PHE A 41 5.92 -12.06 2.30
CA PHE A 41 6.29 -12.25 3.70
C PHE A 41 6.20 -13.74 4.04
N GLY A 42 7.20 -14.23 4.78
CA GLY A 42 7.26 -15.61 5.24
C GLY A 42 6.30 -15.92 6.39
N ASP A 43 6.29 -17.18 6.80
CA ASP A 43 5.39 -17.70 7.85
C ASP A 43 5.68 -17.12 9.25
N ASN A 44 6.83 -16.46 9.43
CA ASN A 44 7.19 -15.75 10.65
C ASN A 44 6.56 -14.35 10.76
N TYR A 45 5.70 -13.94 9.82
CA TYR A 45 5.00 -12.66 9.91
C TYR A 45 4.07 -12.64 11.13
N VAL A 46 4.29 -11.65 11.99
CA VAL A 46 3.42 -11.36 13.13
C VAL A 46 2.55 -10.15 12.79
N GLY A 47 1.23 -10.30 12.98
CA GLY A 47 0.26 -9.24 12.68
C GLY A 47 0.54 -7.95 13.44
N ILE A 48 0.61 -6.84 12.70
CA ILE A 48 0.90 -5.51 13.24
C ILE A 48 -0.30 -4.88 13.93
N ILE A 49 -0.04 -3.98 14.87
CA ILE A 49 -1.05 -3.14 15.50
C ILE A 49 -1.13 -1.82 14.74
N LEU A 50 -2.35 -1.40 14.44
CA LEU A 50 -2.64 -0.16 13.73
C LEU A 50 -3.45 0.77 14.60
N GLU A 51 -3.01 2.02 14.64
CA GLU A 51 -3.71 3.12 15.27
C GLU A 51 -4.34 4.04 14.23
N LEU A 52 -5.45 4.66 14.64
CA LEU A 52 -6.18 5.58 13.79
C LEU A 52 -5.58 6.99 13.87
N HIS A 53 -5.03 7.44 12.75
CA HIS A 53 -4.54 8.80 12.56
C HIS A 53 -5.67 9.72 12.07
N PRO A 54 -5.81 10.95 12.62
CA PRO A 54 -6.85 11.87 12.18
C PRO A 54 -6.65 12.28 10.72
N ASN A 55 -7.72 12.76 10.07
CA ASN A 55 -7.61 13.46 8.80
C ASN A 55 -7.10 14.90 9.00
N ASP A 56 -6.89 15.65 7.91
CA ASP A 56 -6.38 17.04 7.96
C ASP A 56 -7.30 17.99 8.75
N PHE A 57 -8.57 17.62 8.94
CA PHE A 57 -9.55 18.36 9.76
C PHE A 57 -9.61 17.90 11.23
N GLY A 58 -8.71 17.00 11.66
CA GLY A 58 -8.66 16.48 13.03
C GLY A 58 -9.66 15.35 13.33
N ASN A 59 -10.46 14.91 12.36
CA ASN A 59 -11.48 13.88 12.58
C ASN A 59 -10.87 12.47 12.59
N LYS A 60 -11.26 11.66 13.58
CA LYS A 60 -10.90 10.24 13.70
C LYS A 60 -12.13 9.36 13.53
N ASN A 61 -12.25 8.66 12.40
CA ASN A 61 -13.29 7.64 12.20
C ASN A 61 -12.88 6.56 11.18
N TYR A 62 -13.58 5.42 11.22
CA TYR A 62 -13.32 4.27 10.33
C TYR A 62 -14.21 4.26 9.07
N LYS A 63 -14.61 5.42 8.53
CA LYS A 63 -15.51 5.49 7.36
C LYS A 63 -14.83 5.09 6.05
N PHE A 64 -13.49 5.10 5.99
CA PHE A 64 -12.71 4.69 4.84
C PHE A 64 -12.61 3.15 4.73
N ASP A 65 -12.27 2.69 3.53
CA ASP A 65 -12.07 1.27 3.21
C ASP A 65 -10.66 0.97 2.70
N PHE A 66 -9.83 2.00 2.53
CA PHE A 66 -8.47 1.88 2.00
C PHE A 66 -7.53 2.88 2.67
N SER A 67 -6.37 2.39 3.13
CA SER A 67 -5.26 3.20 3.64
C SER A 67 -3.95 2.82 2.96
N SER A 68 -3.33 3.75 2.23
CA SER A 68 -2.02 3.63 1.61
C SER A 68 -0.90 4.32 2.39
N PHE A 69 -1.18 4.82 3.60
CA PHE A 69 -0.22 5.61 4.37
C PHE A 69 1.03 4.81 4.75
N LEU A 70 0.88 3.48 4.88
CA LEU A 70 1.95 2.53 5.19
C LEU A 70 2.63 1.95 3.93
N SER A 71 2.48 2.60 2.77
CA SER A 71 3.02 2.11 1.49
C SER A 71 4.50 1.74 1.57
N PRO A 72 4.91 0.57 1.02
CA PRO A 72 4.16 -0.29 0.09
C PRO A 72 3.18 -1.29 0.74
N PHE A 73 3.01 -1.27 2.07
CA PHE A 73 1.97 -2.03 2.75
C PHE A 73 0.66 -1.24 2.75
N MET A 74 -0.40 -1.82 2.18
CA MET A 74 -1.72 -1.21 2.13
C MET A 74 -2.65 -1.85 3.16
N VAL A 75 -3.67 -1.14 3.59
CA VAL A 75 -4.72 -1.66 4.48
C VAL A 75 -6.06 -1.50 3.81
N PHE A 76 -6.83 -2.58 3.72
CA PHE A 76 -8.17 -2.60 3.15
C PHE A 76 -9.18 -3.02 4.19
N SER A 77 -10.41 -2.53 4.09
CA SER A 77 -11.53 -3.22 4.73
C SER A 77 -11.77 -4.57 4.03
N GLU A 78 -12.29 -5.55 4.76
CA GLU A 78 -12.64 -6.84 4.16
C GLU A 78 -13.62 -6.68 2.99
N GLY A 79 -14.58 -5.75 3.11
CA GLY A 79 -15.56 -5.45 2.08
C GLY A 79 -14.91 -4.93 0.79
N ALA A 80 -14.00 -3.97 0.87
CA ALA A 80 -13.29 -3.47 -0.31
C ALA A 80 -12.40 -4.53 -0.95
N LEU A 81 -11.76 -5.40 -0.14
CA LEU A 81 -10.97 -6.49 -0.68
C LEU A 81 -11.82 -7.50 -1.46
N VAL A 82 -13.03 -7.82 -0.97
CA VAL A 82 -13.99 -8.66 -1.69
C VAL A 82 -14.41 -8.00 -3.00
N SER A 83 -14.75 -6.70 -2.96
CA SER A 83 -15.17 -5.95 -4.16
C SER A 83 -14.07 -5.80 -5.22
N LEU A 84 -12.80 -5.84 -4.82
CA LEU A 84 -11.63 -5.72 -5.70
C LEU A 84 -10.89 -7.06 -5.88
N SER A 85 -11.54 -8.18 -5.54
CA SER A 85 -10.89 -9.48 -5.46
C SER A 85 -10.39 -9.99 -6.82
N ASP A 86 -11.09 -9.65 -7.90
CA ASP A 86 -10.71 -9.91 -9.28
C ASP A 86 -9.37 -9.24 -9.66
N ILE A 87 -9.07 -8.09 -9.06
CA ILE A 87 -7.83 -7.34 -9.29
C ILE A 87 -6.73 -7.77 -8.30
N LEU A 88 -7.06 -7.89 -7.01
CA LEU A 88 -6.07 -7.98 -5.94
C LEU A 88 -5.64 -9.42 -5.59
N SER A 89 -6.54 -10.40 -5.72
CA SER A 89 -6.28 -11.75 -5.17
C SER A 89 -5.07 -12.45 -5.79
N SER A 90 -4.79 -12.18 -7.06
CA SER A 90 -3.66 -12.79 -7.80
C SER A 90 -2.37 -11.95 -7.75
N ARG A 91 -2.42 -10.73 -7.20
CA ARG A 91 -1.32 -9.76 -7.29
C ARG A 91 -0.65 -9.47 -5.94
N GLY A 92 -1.11 -10.07 -4.85
CA GLY A 92 -0.59 -9.77 -3.52
C GLY A 92 -0.75 -10.87 -2.49
N GLN A 93 -0.43 -10.48 -1.26
CA GLN A 93 -0.55 -11.28 -0.06
C GLN A 93 -1.40 -10.51 0.94
N ILE A 94 -2.43 -11.18 1.47
CA ILE A 94 -3.24 -10.66 2.56
C ILE A 94 -2.54 -11.04 3.86
N LEU A 95 -2.40 -10.06 4.76
CA LEU A 95 -1.65 -10.21 6.01
C LEU A 95 -2.51 -9.72 7.18
N PRO A 96 -2.49 -10.41 8.33
CA PRO A 96 -3.28 -9.99 9.49
C PRO A 96 -2.79 -8.64 10.04
N VAL A 97 -3.75 -7.82 10.48
CA VAL A 97 -3.54 -6.57 11.22
C VAL A 97 -4.52 -6.51 12.38
N LYS A 98 -4.18 -5.75 13.42
CA LYS A 98 -5.04 -5.48 14.57
C LYS A 98 -5.41 -4.01 14.59
N THR A 99 -6.68 -3.70 14.80
CA THR A 99 -7.18 -2.33 14.91
C THR A 99 -8.20 -2.26 16.04
N GLU A 100 -8.45 -1.09 16.60
CA GLU A 100 -9.52 -0.90 17.61
C GLU A 100 -10.94 -0.82 16.99
N SER A 101 -11.06 -0.90 15.67
CA SER A 101 -12.37 -0.86 15.00
C SER A 101 -13.24 -2.04 15.41
N LYS A 102 -14.37 -1.76 16.06
CA LYS A 102 -15.34 -2.79 16.50
C LYS A 102 -16.32 -3.21 15.41
N ARG A 103 -16.58 -2.35 14.42
CA ARG A 103 -17.65 -2.54 13.42
C ARG A 103 -17.14 -2.96 12.05
N LYS A 104 -15.96 -2.48 11.67
CA LYS A 104 -15.35 -2.73 10.36
C LYS A 104 -14.03 -3.46 10.56
N LYS A 105 -13.88 -4.61 9.91
CA LYS A 105 -12.62 -5.37 9.93
C LYS A 105 -11.70 -4.89 8.82
N PHE A 106 -10.42 -4.87 9.12
CA PHE A 106 -9.37 -4.46 8.19
C PHE A 106 -8.31 -5.56 8.09
N VAL A 107 -7.69 -5.64 6.91
CA VAL A 107 -6.60 -6.57 6.60
C VAL A 107 -5.47 -5.80 5.91
N GLY A 108 -4.25 -6.24 6.15
CA GLY A 108 -3.09 -5.79 5.40
C GLY A 108 -3.05 -6.43 4.03
N TYR A 109 -2.53 -5.70 3.05
CA TYR A 109 -2.30 -6.17 1.70
C TYR A 109 -0.93 -5.70 1.22
N TYR A 110 -0.12 -6.64 0.78
CA TYR A 110 1.19 -6.37 0.22
C TYR A 110 1.29 -6.90 -1.22
N PRO A 111 1.62 -6.07 -2.22
CA PRO A 111 1.82 -6.52 -3.60
C PRO A 111 3.03 -7.45 -3.72
N THR A 112 2.89 -8.54 -4.47
CA THR A 112 3.96 -9.56 -4.60
C THR A 112 4.32 -9.94 -6.04
N ASN A 113 3.65 -9.33 -7.02
CA ASN A 113 3.90 -9.59 -8.43
C ASN A 113 3.97 -8.27 -9.21
N PRO A 114 5.05 -7.49 -9.02
CA PRO A 114 5.24 -6.23 -9.72
C PRO A 114 5.53 -6.52 -11.19
N LEU A 115 5.03 -5.64 -12.07
CA LEU A 115 5.44 -5.68 -13.47
C LEU A 115 6.87 -5.13 -13.59
N SER A 116 7.69 -5.77 -14.41
CA SER A 116 9.06 -5.35 -14.72
C SER A 116 9.13 -4.59 -16.04
N GLU A 117 10.17 -3.75 -16.20
CA GLU A 117 10.42 -3.01 -17.45
C GLU A 117 9.28 -2.08 -17.91
N CYS A 118 8.32 -1.74 -17.03
CA CYS A 118 7.25 -0.80 -17.38
C CYS A 118 7.68 0.66 -17.28
N PHE A 119 8.73 0.98 -16.52
CA PHE A 119 9.17 2.35 -16.27
C PHE A 119 10.06 2.86 -17.40
N ASP A 120 9.60 3.88 -18.13
CA ASP A 120 10.34 4.49 -19.23
C ASP A 120 11.39 5.46 -18.68
N ARG A 121 12.61 4.98 -18.48
CA ARG A 121 13.75 5.77 -18.01
C ARG A 121 14.18 6.89 -18.97
N LYS A 122 13.76 6.86 -20.24
CA LYS A 122 14.12 7.89 -21.22
C LYS A 122 13.16 9.08 -21.16
N ASN A 123 11.87 8.81 -20.97
CA ASN A 123 10.82 9.83 -21.02
C ASN A 123 10.32 10.28 -19.63
N SER A 124 10.72 9.58 -18.56
CA SER A 124 10.37 9.95 -17.17
C SER A 124 11.29 11.02 -16.58
N VAL A 125 10.78 11.79 -15.63
CA VAL A 125 11.58 12.68 -14.77
C VAL A 125 11.80 11.99 -13.43
N TYR A 126 13.06 11.73 -13.09
CA TYR A 126 13.44 11.05 -11.85
C TYR A 126 14.89 11.37 -11.46
N ARG A 127 15.25 11.01 -10.23
CA ARG A 127 16.63 11.07 -9.71
C ARG A 127 17.02 9.71 -9.16
N GLU A 128 18.28 9.34 -9.36
CA GLU A 128 18.84 8.11 -8.79
C GLU A 128 19.46 8.40 -7.42
N TYR A 129 19.21 7.50 -6.47
CA TYR A 129 19.81 7.48 -5.15
C TYR A 129 20.42 6.08 -4.92
N PRO A 130 21.35 5.92 -3.96
CA PRO A 130 22.00 4.63 -3.70
C PRO A 130 21.01 3.46 -3.49
N ASN A 131 19.84 3.74 -2.92
CA ASN A 131 18.84 2.74 -2.56
C ASN A 131 17.55 2.79 -3.41
N GLY A 132 17.54 3.50 -4.54
CA GLY A 132 16.37 3.52 -5.43
C GLY A 132 16.21 4.79 -6.26
N LEU A 133 15.00 4.98 -6.79
CA LEU A 133 14.64 6.12 -7.63
C LEU A 133 13.67 7.04 -6.89
N MET A 134 13.91 8.34 -6.97
CA MET A 134 12.89 9.36 -6.67
C MET A 134 12.22 9.73 -7.98
N ILE A 135 10.97 9.32 -8.16
CA ILE A 135 10.21 9.55 -9.40
C ILE A 135 9.39 10.83 -9.25
N GLU A 136 9.63 11.81 -10.10
CA GLU A 136 8.89 13.08 -10.12
C GLU A 136 7.73 13.02 -11.15
N LYS A 137 7.99 12.45 -12.33
CA LYS A 137 6.98 12.27 -13.39
C LYS A 137 7.20 10.93 -14.11
N PRO A 138 6.40 9.89 -13.80
CA PRO A 138 6.52 8.60 -14.46
C PRO A 138 5.91 8.64 -15.87
N VAL A 139 6.63 8.06 -16.82
CA VAL A 139 6.11 7.61 -18.11
C VAL A 139 6.22 6.10 -18.14
N LEU A 140 5.16 5.42 -18.58
CA LEU A 140 5.10 3.96 -18.59
C LEU A 140 5.00 3.41 -20.01
N ILE A 141 5.70 2.31 -20.24
CA ILE A 141 5.74 1.61 -21.52
C ILE A 141 4.51 0.71 -21.61
N LYS A 142 3.50 1.15 -22.37
CA LYS A 142 2.20 0.45 -22.49
C LYS A 142 2.35 -1.02 -22.91
N SER A 143 3.27 -1.32 -23.84
CA SER A 143 3.48 -2.69 -24.33
C SER A 143 3.93 -3.68 -23.26
N ASN A 144 4.42 -3.18 -22.11
CA ASN A 144 4.93 -4.01 -21.03
C ASN A 144 3.92 -4.17 -19.89
N ILE A 145 2.71 -3.61 -20.02
CA ILE A 145 1.63 -3.71 -19.02
C ILE A 145 0.63 -4.76 -19.51
N THR A 146 0.53 -5.87 -18.78
CA THR A 146 -0.27 -7.07 -19.11
C THR A 146 -1.35 -7.38 -18.09
#